data_AF-A0A2C9TU91-F1
#
_entry.id   AF-A0A2C9TU91-F1
#
_cell.length_a   1.000
_cell.length_b   1.000
_cell.length_c   1.000
_cell.angle_alpha   90.00
_cell.angle_beta   90.00
_cell.angle_gamma   90.00
#
_symmetry.space_group_name_H-M   'P 1'
#
loop_
_entity.id
_entity.type
_entity.pdbx_description
1 polymer ?
#
loop_
_entity_poly.entity_id
_entity_poly.type
_entity_poly.pdbx_seq_one_letter_code
_entity_poly.pdbx_strand_id
1 'polypeptide(L)' 'MAIIDDFNKTPLITYGMFIKDKTRKFKSDIFNTQNWKYDELNDEFICPNNKRIGFKRYAYRNDRYGFKRDFKLYE' A
#
# COMPACT_ATOMS: atom_id res chain seq x y z
N MET A 1 7.05 -26.19 -23.98
CA MET A 1 8.15 -25.22 -23.83
C MET A 1 7.71 -24.17 -22.82
N ALA A 2 8.50 -23.95 -21.78
CA ALA A 2 8.22 -22.87 -20.83
C ALA A 2 8.66 -21.54 -21.46
N ILE A 3 7.98 -20.44 -21.14
CA ILE A 3 8.33 -19.08 -21.62
C ILE A 3 9.79 -18.72 -21.29
N ILE A 4 10.34 -19.32 -20.21
CA ILE A 4 11.74 -19.19 -19.80
C ILE A 4 12.70 -19.74 -20.87
N ASP A 5 12.35 -20.87 -21.50
CA ASP A 5 13.22 -21.57 -22.45
C ASP A 5 13.34 -20.81 -23.79
N ASP A 6 12.28 -20.10 -24.21
CA ASP A 6 12.26 -19.35 -25.48
C ASP A 6 12.96 -17.98 -25.39
N PHE A 7 12.85 -17.30 -24.24
CA PHE A 7 13.27 -15.90 -24.10
C PHE A 7 14.49 -15.70 -23.20
N ASN A 8 14.95 -16.74 -22.50
CA ASN A 8 16.06 -16.69 -21.53
C ASN A 8 15.91 -15.55 -20.51
N LYS A 9 14.66 -15.26 -20.12
CA LYS A 9 14.28 -14.13 -19.23
C LYS A 9 13.36 -14.62 -18.12
N THR A 10 13.52 -14.06 -16.93
CA THR A 10 12.63 -14.28 -15.79
C THR A 10 11.33 -13.49 -16.00
N PRO A 11 10.16 -14.16 -16.11
CA PRO A 11 8.89 -13.44 -16.23
C PRO A 11 8.57 -12.74 -14.91
N LEU A 12 8.46 -11.40 -14.96
CA LEU A 12 8.04 -10.58 -13.82
C LEU A 12 6.55 -10.29 -13.95
N ILE A 13 5.74 -10.86 -13.07
CA ILE A 13 4.31 -10.56 -12.98
C ILE A 13 4.14 -9.41 -12.01
N THR A 14 3.71 -8.26 -12.51
CA THR A 14 3.41 -7.09 -11.68
C THR A 14 2.06 -7.29 -10.98
N TYR A 15 1.91 -6.72 -9.78
CA TYR A 15 0.61 -6.68 -9.10
C TYR A 15 -0.38 -5.78 -9.86
N GLY A 16 -1.69 -6.03 -9.70
CA GLY A 16 -2.73 -5.41 -10.52
C GLY A 16 -2.78 -3.86 -10.50
N MET A 17 -2.25 -3.22 -9.46
CA MET A 17 -2.22 -1.75 -9.33
C MET A 17 -0.97 -1.09 -9.93
N PHE A 18 0.04 -1.87 -10.35
CA PHE A 18 1.35 -1.35 -10.73
C PHE A 18 1.32 -0.25 -11.80
N ILE A 19 0.48 -0.39 -12.83
CA ILE A 19 0.35 0.61 -13.89
C ILE A 19 -0.31 1.89 -13.36
N LYS A 20 -1.35 1.75 -12.53
CA LYS A 20 -2.10 2.87 -11.94
C LYS A 20 -1.21 3.69 -11.01
N ASP A 21 -0.43 3.03 -10.16
CA ASP A 21 0.44 3.67 -9.16
C ASP A 21 1.54 4.51 -9.80
N LYS A 22 1.93 4.19 -11.05
CA LYS A 22 2.89 4.98 -11.83
C LYS A 22 2.30 6.28 -12.39
N THR A 23 0.98 6.39 -12.52
CA THR A 23 0.35 7.56 -13.15
C THR A 23 0.47 8.81 -12.28
N ARG A 24 0.64 9.99 -12.92
CA ARG A 24 0.72 11.28 -12.20
C ARG A 24 -0.53 11.52 -11.35
N LYS A 25 -1.70 11.22 -11.92
CA LYS A 25 -3.00 11.40 -11.26
C LYS A 25 -3.06 10.67 -9.91
N PHE A 26 -2.58 9.42 -9.85
CA PHE A 26 -2.62 8.64 -8.61
C PHE A 26 -1.64 9.15 -7.55
N LYS A 27 -0.44 9.56 -7.98
CA LYS A 27 0.59 10.11 -7.08
C LYS A 27 0.25 11.50 -6.54
N SER A 28 -0.49 12.30 -7.30
CA SER A 28 -0.89 13.66 -6.88
C SER A 28 -2.23 13.71 -6.14
N ASP A 29 -2.91 12.58 -5.97
CA ASP A 29 -4.20 12.54 -5.30
C ASP A 29 -4.03 12.71 -3.78
N ILE A 30 -4.56 13.81 -3.24
CA ILE A 30 -4.51 14.15 -1.82
C ILE A 30 -5.39 13.24 -0.95
N PHE A 31 -6.44 12.66 -1.53
CA PHE A 31 -7.35 11.76 -0.82
C PHE A 31 -6.81 10.34 -0.73
N ASN A 32 -5.76 10.02 -1.47
CA ASN A 32 -5.07 8.75 -1.35
C ASN A 32 -4.18 8.74 -0.10
N THR A 33 -4.58 7.97 0.91
CA THR A 33 -3.86 7.82 2.17
C THR A 33 -2.43 7.29 2.01
N GLN A 34 -2.16 6.55 0.92
CA GLN A 34 -0.81 6.05 0.61
C GLN A 34 0.17 7.17 0.26
N ASN A 35 -0.32 8.34 -0.15
CA ASN A 35 0.50 9.51 -0.48
C ASN A 35 0.77 10.40 0.74
N TRP A 36 0.20 10.09 1.91
CA TRP A 36 0.40 10.91 3.11
C TRP A 36 1.81 10.76 3.65
N LYS A 37 2.36 11.86 4.16
CA LYS A 37 3.70 11.84 4.74
C LYS A 37 3.67 11.09 6.06
N TYR A 38 4.52 10.08 6.18
CA TYR A 38 4.72 9.34 7.43
C TYR A 38 5.91 9.92 8.19
N ASP A 39 5.72 10.18 9.48
CA ASP A 39 6.77 10.59 10.41
C ASP A 39 7.18 9.38 11.25
N GLU A 40 8.35 8.83 10.92
CA GLU A 40 8.87 7.61 11.56
C GLU A 40 9.23 7.81 13.03
N LEU A 41 9.60 9.04 13.44
CA LEU A 41 10.01 9.33 14.81
C LEU A 41 8.83 9.27 15.79
N ASN A 42 7.68 9.75 15.35
CA ASN A 42 6.47 9.84 16.17
C ASN A 42 5.46 8.73 15.87
N ASP A 43 5.70 7.91 14.82
CA ASP A 43 4.75 6.90 14.32
C ASP A 43 3.38 7.53 13.98
N GLU A 44 3.43 8.61 13.19
CA GLU A 44 2.26 9.41 12.81
C GLU A 44 2.18 9.62 11.30
N PHE A 45 0.96 9.64 10.76
CA PHE A 45 0.70 10.13 9.42
C PHE A 45 0.28 11.60 9.46
N ILE A 46 0.74 12.38 8.48
CA ILE A 46 0.39 13.78 8.29
C ILE A 46 -0.61 13.86 7.13
N CYS A 47 -1.85 14.18 7.47
CA CYS A 47 -2.91 14.40 6.50
C CYS A 47 -2.68 15.68 5.69
N PRO A 48 -3.31 15.80 4.51
CA PRO A 48 -3.27 17.01 3.68
C PRO A 48 -3.81 18.27 4.38
N ASN A 49 -4.66 18.11 5.41
CA ASN A 49 -5.17 19.21 6.24
C ASN A 49 -4.26 19.54 7.44
N ASN A 50 -3.00 19.06 7.43
CA ASN A 50 -2.04 19.14 8.53
C ASN A 50 -2.49 18.48 9.84
N LYS A 51 -3.53 17.63 9.83
CA LYS A 51 -3.87 16.80 10.99
C LYS A 51 -2.84 15.67 11.12
N ARG A 52 -2.28 15.51 12.32
CA ARG A 52 -1.47 14.34 12.69
C ARG A 52 -2.39 13.21 13.14
N ILE A 53 -2.15 12.03 12.60
CA ILE A 53 -2.90 10.81 12.87
C ILE A 53 -1.92 9.82 13.48
N GLY A 54 -2.04 9.61 14.79
CA GLY A 54 -1.15 8.75 15.56
C GLY A 54 -1.61 7.30 15.57
N PHE A 55 -0.70 6.41 15.94
CA PHE A 55 -1.04 5.01 16.17
C PHE A 55 -2.12 4.87 17.26
N LYS A 56 -3.18 4.12 16.96
CA LYS A 56 -4.28 3.85 17.88
C LYS A 56 -4.19 2.46 18.50
N ARG A 57 -4.16 1.41 17.66
CA ARG A 57 -4.15 0.01 18.11
C ARG A 57 -3.85 -0.96 16.96
N TYR A 58 -3.45 -2.17 17.32
CA TYR A 58 -3.54 -3.31 16.42
C TYR A 58 -4.96 -3.82 16.33
N ALA A 59 -5.36 -4.27 15.15
CA ALA A 59 -6.62 -4.95 14.90
C ALA A 59 -6.38 -6.13 13.97
N TYR A 60 -7.25 -7.12 14.02
CA TYR A 60 -7.20 -8.22 13.06
C TYR A 60 -8.57 -8.43 12.43
N ARG A 61 -8.59 -8.92 11.19
CA ARG A 61 -9.83 -9.31 10.50
C ARG A 61 -9.58 -10.59 9.72
N ASN A 62 -10.58 -11.46 9.69
CA ASN A 62 -10.57 -12.64 8.84
C ASN A 62 -11.20 -12.29 7.49
N ASP A 63 -10.54 -12.69 6.40
CA ASP A 63 -11.08 -12.57 5.04
C ASP A 63 -12.20 -13.61 4.82
N ARG A 64 -12.96 -13.46 3.73
CA ARG A 64 -13.99 -14.43 3.29
C ARG A 64 -13.45 -15.86 3.18
N TYR A 65 -12.17 -16.00 2.86
CA TYR A 65 -11.47 -17.28 2.73
C TYR A 65 -10.86 -17.79 4.05
N GLY A 66 -11.16 -17.17 5.19
CA GLY A 66 -10.69 -17.60 6.52
C GLY A 66 -9.27 -17.16 6.89
N PHE A 67 -8.58 -16.39 6.04
CA PHE A 67 -7.24 -15.91 6.33
C PHE A 67 -7.27 -14.72 7.31
N LYS A 68 -6.54 -14.81 8.43
CA LYS A 68 -6.39 -13.72 9.39
C LYS A 68 -5.36 -12.70 8.89
N ARG A 69 -5.76 -11.43 8.86
CA ARG A 69 -4.87 -10.30 8.55
C ARG A 69 -4.77 -9.37 9.74
N ASP A 70 -3.55 -9.03 10.12
CA ASP A 70 -3.24 -8.06 11.16
C ASP A 70 -3.08 -6.66 10.54
N PHE A 71 -3.60 -5.65 11.23
CA PHE A 71 -3.65 -4.26 10.80
C PHE A 71 -3.13 -3.35 11.91
N LYS A 72 -2.36 -2.34 11.53
CA LYS A 72 -1.99 -1.22 12.40
C LYS A 72 -2.94 -0.06 12.11
N LEU A 73 -3.74 0.33 13.09
CA LEU A 73 -4.75 1.39 12.93
C LEU A 73 -4.23 2.73 13.44
N TYR A 74 -4.58 3.80 12.72
CA TYR A 74 -4.19 5.18 12.95
C TYR A 74 -5.46 6.06 12.96
N GLU A 75 -5.58 7.03 13.89
CA GLU A 75 -6.74 7.97 13.98
C GLU A 75 -6.36 9.43 14.35
#